data_AF-A0A944TUC6-F1
#
_entry.id   AF-A0A944TUC6-F1
#
_cell.length_a   1.000
_cell.length_b   1.000
_cell.length_c   1.000
_cell.angle_alpha   90.00
_cell.angle_beta   90.00
_cell.angle_gamma   90.00
#
_symmetry.space_group_name_H-M   'P 1'
#
loop_
_entity.id
_entity.type
_entity.pdbx_description
1 polymer ?
#
loop_
_entity_poly.entity_id
_entity_poly.type
_entity_poly.pdbx_seq_one_letter_code
_entity_poly.pdbx_strand_id
1 'polypeptide(L)'
;MRVPSLLMAAVLVLVGCSQIGSIFRGPAGKYDRGYPSEHDSGPDSEWAKLFGETPNYRAYGQAVIGGRGEKFRWKFGPMWYRGRLDGTSQVLVIGQEGAQDENVTNRAFTGSTGTKMQQFLNHMGINKTYTFMNTFIYTITGQYSLFGEDRENPAKVKSQKRLLWLAQDDGSIVVEHRHRLFDHFFKENQKLAVVVGVGTAGKDSAATLARHWGGKCYNSNLSRSFCKVVKGGRTIHFFGVPHPGAASARNGGSDAASRLQTTFNNKAQLITKMLEEGKIKMKVDKYARRQLSSKKYYYGNFPVPHRDFPFGYNWRMGASGTSSNRRGSHTIQVFSSNGCYNNSKRVDGRCIESVDNIKYDDPATIGGRPSEMASYDVPYESPKYRTSSDQKRVDDFDKGPGKDIARKFQDWFSDVDWEDLGVTQHMSFGPNGFYRGQLEAAETLVIADQFSHDDFFSGRALTGRAGQALQAQLNKLGTYTIIRTVPVDTLDLSSSARSEVANNSDVEKGRNKVLSLLKGSNSYKKIIAVGKIAKGIAEKIAAAKVVSDQTLNVEYIENPSGSLSIIPRADLPAHTRWWMGTSGDRAARGYRGSSNNKVYSGDYYKVYAPRWATKTKAGSLTPDERTSVNNFKKSGL
;
A
#
# COMPACT_ATOMS: atom_id res chain seq x y z
N MET A 1 6.91 24.16 -68.28
CA MET A 1 7.56 25.48 -68.38
C MET A 1 6.84 26.43 -67.42
N ARG A 2 7.58 27.01 -66.46
CA ARG A 2 7.25 28.15 -65.57
C ARG A 2 6.08 28.06 -64.57
N VAL A 3 6.48 28.08 -63.29
CA VAL A 3 5.79 28.68 -62.10
C VAL A 3 6.04 30.21 -62.16
N PRO A 4 5.16 31.12 -61.67
CA PRO A 4 5.19 31.62 -60.26
C PRO A 4 3.81 32.14 -59.71
N SER A 5 3.42 31.85 -58.46
CA SER A 5 3.60 32.59 -57.18
C SER A 5 2.52 33.64 -56.81
N LEU A 6 1.97 33.52 -55.58
CA LEU A 6 1.63 34.53 -54.53
C LEU A 6 0.33 34.13 -53.77
N LEU A 7 0.40 33.71 -52.50
CA LEU A 7 0.34 34.50 -51.23
C LEU A 7 -1.07 35.05 -50.88
N MET A 8 -1.70 34.53 -49.81
CA MET A 8 -1.75 35.12 -48.44
C MET A 8 -3.05 34.76 -47.65
N ALA A 9 -2.86 34.26 -46.41
CA ALA A 9 -3.69 34.36 -45.17
C ALA A 9 -5.20 33.97 -45.19
N ALA A 10 -5.86 33.40 -44.17
CA ALA A 10 -5.60 33.37 -42.73
C ALA A 10 -6.52 32.33 -42.01
N VAL A 11 -6.06 31.85 -40.85
CA VAL A 11 -6.83 31.53 -39.61
C VAL A 11 -7.87 30.39 -39.66
N LEU A 12 -7.54 29.25 -39.06
CA LEU A 12 -8.34 28.68 -37.96
C LEU A 12 -7.47 27.83 -37.03
N VAL A 13 -7.47 28.21 -35.75
CA VAL A 13 -6.65 27.72 -34.66
C VAL A 13 -7.61 27.11 -33.62
N LEU A 14 -7.22 25.96 -33.06
CA LEU A 14 -7.63 25.34 -31.79
C LEU A 14 -9.11 24.96 -31.57
N VAL A 15 -9.39 23.65 -31.69
CA VAL A 15 -10.23 22.92 -30.74
C VAL A 15 -9.52 21.62 -30.37
N GLY A 16 -8.68 21.71 -29.34
CA GLY A 16 -8.00 20.57 -28.75
C GLY A 16 -7.79 20.85 -27.27
N CYS A 17 -8.86 20.78 -26.49
CA CYS A 17 -8.78 20.79 -25.03
C CYS A 17 -10.06 20.21 -24.41
N SER A 18 -9.90 19.54 -23.26
CA SER A 18 -10.92 19.03 -22.34
C SER A 18 -11.57 17.65 -22.60
N GLN A 19 -10.79 16.56 -22.44
CA GLN A 19 -11.39 15.25 -22.08
C GLN A 19 -10.81 14.60 -20.81
N ILE A 20 -9.91 15.23 -20.07
CA ILE A 20 -9.26 14.60 -18.89
C ILE A 20 -9.93 14.97 -17.55
N GLY A 21 -10.88 15.93 -17.53
CA GLY A 21 -11.50 16.42 -16.30
C GLY A 21 -12.54 15.52 -15.59
N SER A 22 -12.86 14.32 -16.08
CA SER A 22 -14.03 13.56 -15.59
C SER A 22 -13.75 12.26 -14.80
N ILE A 23 -12.50 11.84 -14.61
CA ILE A 23 -12.23 10.51 -14.01
C ILE A 23 -12.17 10.53 -12.46
N PHE A 24 -12.11 11.69 -11.80
CA PHE A 24 -11.80 11.74 -10.35
C PHE A 24 -12.78 12.52 -9.45
N ARG A 25 -13.98 12.88 -9.92
CA ARG A 25 -15.03 13.46 -9.05
C ARG A 25 -16.22 12.50 -8.93
N GLY A 26 -16.48 11.97 -7.72
CA GLY A 26 -17.78 11.35 -7.38
C GLY A 26 -18.90 12.40 -7.40
N PRO A 27 -20.17 12.02 -7.68
CA PRO A 27 -20.80 10.77 -7.27
C PRO A 27 -21.31 9.87 -8.43
N ALA A 28 -21.19 8.56 -8.23
CA ALA A 28 -21.85 7.49 -9.00
C ALA A 28 -21.39 7.28 -10.46
N GLY A 29 -20.09 7.35 -10.72
CA GLY A 29 -19.49 6.63 -11.86
C GLY A 29 -19.45 5.12 -11.62
N LYS A 30 -19.51 4.31 -12.68
CA LYS A 30 -19.46 2.82 -12.64
C LYS A 30 -18.22 2.25 -11.92
N TYR A 31 -17.19 3.07 -11.66
CA TYR A 31 -15.90 2.70 -11.06
C TYR A 31 -15.36 3.73 -10.06
N ASP A 32 -16.22 4.28 -9.20
CA ASP A 32 -15.81 5.24 -8.16
C ASP A 32 -14.98 4.56 -7.04
N ARG A 33 -13.83 5.16 -6.70
CA ARG A 33 -12.91 4.72 -5.64
C ARG A 33 -13.15 5.42 -4.30
N GLY A 34 -14.11 6.34 -4.24
CA GLY A 34 -14.26 7.28 -3.15
C GLY A 34 -13.19 8.37 -3.19
N TYR A 35 -13.17 9.21 -2.17
CA TYR A 35 -12.23 10.32 -2.09
C TYR A 35 -10.93 9.89 -1.39
N PRO A 36 -9.75 10.29 -1.89
CA PRO A 36 -8.47 10.19 -1.19
C PRO A 36 -8.50 10.67 0.27
N SER A 37 -9.36 11.65 0.59
CA SER A 37 -9.57 12.12 1.97
C SER A 37 -10.17 11.09 2.93
N GLU A 38 -10.78 10.00 2.45
CA GLU A 38 -11.37 8.95 3.29
C GLU A 38 -10.38 7.91 3.84
N HIS A 39 -9.10 8.00 3.46
CA HIS A 39 -7.96 7.11 3.76
C HIS A 39 -7.98 6.26 5.05
N ASP A 40 -7.16 5.22 5.05
CA ASP A 40 -6.94 4.35 6.22
C ASP A 40 -5.93 4.98 7.20
N SER A 41 -6.39 5.24 8.42
CA SER A 41 -5.56 5.81 9.50
C SER A 41 -4.61 4.81 10.14
N GLY A 42 -4.67 3.53 9.78
CA GLY A 42 -3.89 2.49 10.43
C GLY A 42 -4.63 1.82 11.60
N PRO A 43 -3.94 0.91 12.31
CA PRO A 43 -4.51 0.19 13.46
C PRO A 43 -4.79 1.11 14.66
N ASP A 44 -5.57 0.62 15.62
CA ASP A 44 -5.54 1.15 16.99
C ASP A 44 -4.42 0.48 17.80
N SER A 45 -4.34 0.80 19.10
CA SER A 45 -3.28 0.30 19.98
C SER A 45 -3.27 -1.22 20.17
N GLU A 46 -4.43 -1.87 20.22
CA GLU A 46 -4.50 -3.32 20.41
C GLU A 46 -4.13 -4.05 19.11
N TRP A 47 -4.58 -3.55 17.96
CA TRP A 47 -4.12 -4.05 16.66
C TRP A 47 -2.62 -3.86 16.47
N ALA A 48 -2.08 -2.67 16.79
CA ALA A 48 -0.66 -2.37 16.68
C ALA A 48 0.19 -3.30 17.55
N LYS A 49 -0.26 -3.57 18.78
CA LYS A 49 0.34 -4.56 19.68
C LYS A 49 0.33 -5.96 19.09
N LEU A 50 -0.83 -6.46 18.64
CA LEU A 50 -0.93 -7.80 18.03
C LEU A 50 -0.03 -7.95 16.79
N PHE A 51 0.11 -6.88 15.99
CA PHE A 51 1.06 -6.84 14.89
C PHE A 51 2.51 -6.82 15.40
N GLY A 52 2.82 -6.11 16.48
CA GLY A 52 4.15 -6.12 17.12
C GLY A 52 4.57 -7.47 17.70
N GLU A 53 3.60 -8.33 18.04
CA GLU A 53 3.80 -9.71 18.52
C GLU A 53 4.08 -10.74 17.41
N THR A 54 4.41 -10.28 16.19
CA THR A 54 4.75 -11.14 15.05
C THR A 54 5.79 -12.22 15.42
N PRO A 55 5.55 -13.50 15.15
CA PRO A 55 6.59 -14.53 15.23
C PRO A 55 7.77 -14.22 14.30
N ASN A 56 8.97 -14.70 14.61
CA ASN A 56 10.14 -14.63 13.74
C ASN A 56 9.98 -15.58 12.55
N TYR A 57 9.16 -15.18 11.57
CA TYR A 57 8.82 -15.97 10.38
C TYR A 57 10.05 -16.50 9.64
N ARG A 58 11.17 -15.77 9.69
CA ARG A 58 12.42 -16.18 9.03
C ARG A 58 13.07 -17.35 9.73
N ALA A 59 13.44 -17.19 11.00
CA ALA A 59 14.10 -18.26 11.74
C ALA A 59 13.17 -19.48 11.89
N TYR A 60 11.89 -19.23 12.16
CA TYR A 60 10.90 -20.28 12.30
C TYR A 60 10.64 -21.02 10.98
N GLY A 61 10.49 -20.28 9.88
CA GLY A 61 10.35 -20.87 8.54
C GLY A 61 11.54 -21.74 8.15
N GLN A 62 12.77 -21.29 8.46
CA GLN A 62 13.98 -22.09 8.25
C GLN A 62 13.97 -23.37 9.09
N ALA A 63 13.59 -23.28 10.36
CA ALA A 63 13.56 -24.42 11.27
C ALA A 63 12.54 -25.50 10.87
N VAL A 64 11.38 -25.10 10.35
CA VAL A 64 10.29 -26.03 9.99
C VAL A 64 10.43 -26.55 8.55
N ILE A 65 10.66 -25.66 7.59
CA ILE A 65 10.65 -26.05 6.17
C ILE A 65 12.00 -26.68 5.77
N GLY A 66 13.10 -26.19 6.35
CA GLY A 66 14.45 -26.59 6.02
C GLY A 66 14.91 -26.14 4.62
N GLY A 67 16.08 -26.64 4.20
CA GLY A 67 16.66 -26.39 2.87
C GLY A 67 17.57 -25.16 2.77
N ARG A 68 18.11 -24.91 1.57
CA ARG A 68 18.92 -23.72 1.27
C ARG A 68 18.01 -22.58 0.81
N GLY A 69 17.88 -21.53 1.61
CA GLY A 69 17.20 -20.29 1.23
C GLY A 69 16.04 -19.89 2.15
N GLU A 70 15.46 -18.72 1.86
CA GLU A 70 14.38 -18.12 2.66
C GLU A 70 13.02 -18.43 2.06
N LYS A 71 12.12 -19.05 2.85
CA LYS A 71 10.74 -19.28 2.41
C LYS A 71 9.97 -17.97 2.25
N PHE A 72 10.23 -16.98 3.10
CA PHE A 72 9.50 -15.72 3.11
C PHE A 72 10.31 -14.60 2.45
N ARG A 73 9.68 -13.79 1.61
CA ARG A 73 10.26 -12.58 1.00
C ARG A 73 10.08 -11.40 1.94
N TRP A 74 10.83 -11.42 3.03
CA TRP A 74 10.73 -10.48 4.14
C TRP A 74 11.21 -9.06 3.82
N LYS A 75 12.05 -8.85 2.79
CA LYS A 75 12.74 -7.57 2.53
C LYS A 75 11.83 -6.33 2.45
N PHE A 76 10.57 -6.50 2.09
CA PHE A 76 9.58 -5.42 1.97
C PHE A 76 8.54 -5.37 3.10
N GLY A 77 8.75 -6.15 4.16
CA GLY A 77 7.89 -6.12 5.35
C GLY A 77 6.63 -6.97 5.24
N PRO A 78 5.88 -7.06 6.36
CA PRO A 78 4.61 -7.76 6.42
C PRO A 78 3.46 -6.97 5.77
N MET A 79 2.41 -7.66 5.34
CA MET A 79 1.16 -7.10 4.81
C MET A 79 0.00 -7.61 5.65
N TRP A 80 -0.35 -6.85 6.68
CA TRP A 80 -1.27 -7.27 7.74
C TRP A 80 -2.72 -7.36 7.29
N TYR A 81 -3.26 -6.27 6.79
CA TYR A 81 -4.68 -6.15 6.51
C TYR A 81 -4.98 -5.18 5.35
N ARG A 82 -6.23 -5.15 4.93
CA ARG A 82 -6.84 -4.07 4.13
C ARG A 82 -8.31 -3.95 4.50
N GLY A 83 -8.85 -2.75 4.59
CA GLY A 83 -10.23 -2.52 4.98
C GLY A 83 -10.33 -2.05 6.44
N ARG A 84 -11.40 -2.42 7.14
CA ARG A 84 -11.72 -1.82 8.44
C ARG A 84 -11.12 -2.60 9.61
N LEU A 85 -10.55 -1.87 10.58
CA LEU A 85 -10.16 -2.40 11.89
C LEU A 85 -10.97 -1.77 13.03
N ASP A 86 -11.99 -0.97 12.69
CA ASP A 86 -12.81 -0.17 13.60
C ASP A 86 -14.07 -0.89 14.12
N GLY A 87 -14.11 -2.22 14.02
CA GLY A 87 -15.26 -3.04 14.44
C GLY A 87 -16.48 -2.99 13.51
N THR A 88 -16.41 -2.31 12.35
CA THR A 88 -17.57 -2.15 11.45
C THR A 88 -17.74 -3.25 10.40
N SER A 89 -16.78 -4.17 10.26
CA SER A 89 -16.79 -5.18 9.19
C SER A 89 -17.88 -6.22 9.35
N GLN A 90 -18.49 -6.56 8.21
CA GLN A 90 -19.48 -7.63 8.07
C GLN A 90 -18.92 -8.86 7.35
N VAL A 91 -17.80 -8.69 6.62
CA VAL A 91 -17.14 -9.74 5.86
C VAL A 91 -15.64 -9.77 6.19
N LEU A 92 -15.13 -10.95 6.56
CA LEU A 92 -13.69 -11.23 6.62
C LEU A 92 -13.28 -11.99 5.36
N VAL A 93 -12.27 -11.50 4.65
CA VAL A 93 -11.67 -12.19 3.49
C VAL A 93 -10.28 -12.67 3.87
N ILE A 94 -10.00 -13.95 3.64
CA ILE A 94 -8.72 -14.58 3.98
C ILE A 94 -8.02 -15.04 2.70
N GLY A 95 -6.86 -14.44 2.41
CA GLY A 95 -6.00 -14.81 1.27
C GLY A 95 -4.83 -15.71 1.62
N GLN A 96 -3.95 -15.91 0.64
CA GLN A 96 -2.71 -16.67 0.79
C GLN A 96 -1.59 -15.76 1.33
N GLU A 97 -1.13 -14.84 0.51
CA GLU A 97 -0.15 -13.79 0.83
C GLU A 97 -0.36 -12.59 -0.10
N GLY A 98 0.28 -11.46 0.21
CA GLY A 98 0.45 -10.36 -0.73
C GLY A 98 1.61 -10.58 -1.70
N ALA A 99 1.62 -9.83 -2.80
CA ALA A 99 2.67 -9.81 -3.80
C ALA A 99 3.36 -8.43 -3.83
N GLN A 100 3.89 -8.03 -4.99
CA GLN A 100 4.63 -6.76 -5.11
C GLN A 100 3.76 -5.51 -4.88
N ASP A 101 2.48 -5.51 -5.26
CA ASP A 101 1.61 -4.35 -5.04
C ASP A 101 1.34 -4.16 -3.54
N GLU A 102 1.04 -5.24 -2.84
CA GLU A 102 0.85 -5.26 -1.39
C GLU A 102 2.14 -4.89 -0.64
N ASN A 103 3.29 -5.33 -1.13
CA ASN A 103 4.59 -4.90 -0.60
C ASN A 103 4.88 -3.42 -0.80
N VAL A 104 4.29 -2.76 -1.80
CA VAL A 104 4.44 -1.31 -1.98
C VAL A 104 3.53 -0.56 -1.00
N THR A 105 2.30 -1.03 -0.84
CA THR A 105 1.22 -0.35 -0.10
C THR A 105 1.19 -0.65 1.40
N ASN A 106 1.86 -1.73 1.84
CA ASN A 106 1.70 -2.33 3.17
C ASN A 106 0.25 -2.71 3.49
N ARG A 107 -0.56 -3.05 2.48
CA ARG A 107 -1.94 -3.48 2.65
C ARG A 107 -2.16 -4.76 1.87
N ALA A 108 -2.97 -5.66 2.41
CA ALA A 108 -3.30 -6.93 1.76
C ALA A 108 -4.19 -6.69 0.52
N PHE A 109 -4.16 -7.56 -0.49
CA PHE A 109 -5.09 -7.49 -1.63
C PHE A 109 -5.17 -6.11 -2.32
N THR A 110 -4.06 -5.51 -2.69
CA THR A 110 -4.04 -4.24 -3.44
C THR A 110 -3.75 -4.42 -4.92
N GLY A 111 -3.38 -5.62 -5.36
CA GLY A 111 -3.19 -5.96 -6.78
C GLY A 111 -4.44 -6.52 -7.48
N SER A 112 -4.22 -7.26 -8.57
CA SER A 112 -5.29 -7.84 -9.41
C SER A 112 -6.26 -8.76 -8.65
N THR A 113 -5.76 -9.59 -7.73
CA THR A 113 -6.63 -10.40 -6.86
C THR A 113 -7.56 -9.50 -6.03
N GLY A 114 -7.03 -8.39 -5.51
CA GLY A 114 -7.77 -7.43 -4.70
C GLY A 114 -8.90 -6.73 -5.44
N THR A 115 -8.66 -6.30 -6.68
CA THR A 115 -9.70 -5.64 -7.50
C THR A 115 -10.81 -6.61 -7.91
N LYS A 116 -10.47 -7.88 -8.15
CA LYS A 116 -11.46 -8.93 -8.43
C LYS A 116 -12.30 -9.29 -7.21
N MET A 117 -11.68 -9.35 -6.04
CA MET A 117 -12.42 -9.54 -4.78
C MET A 117 -13.26 -8.31 -4.42
N GLN A 118 -12.83 -7.11 -4.78
CA GLN A 118 -13.66 -5.91 -4.63
C GLN A 118 -14.94 -5.98 -5.47
N GLN A 119 -14.83 -6.44 -6.73
CA GLN A 119 -15.99 -6.69 -7.59
C GLN A 119 -16.94 -7.73 -6.96
N PHE A 120 -16.39 -8.79 -6.36
CA PHE A 120 -17.16 -9.81 -5.67
C PHE A 120 -17.91 -9.27 -4.45
N LEU A 121 -17.25 -8.46 -3.61
CA LEU A 121 -17.88 -7.79 -2.47
C LEU A 121 -18.99 -6.82 -2.90
N ASN A 122 -18.74 -6.01 -3.94
CA ASN A 122 -19.73 -5.08 -4.48
C ASN A 122 -21.01 -5.80 -4.94
N HIS A 123 -20.89 -7.00 -5.52
CA HIS A 123 -22.04 -7.81 -5.92
C HIS A 123 -22.93 -8.18 -4.72
N MET A 124 -22.34 -8.39 -3.54
CA MET A 124 -23.05 -8.66 -2.29
C MET A 124 -23.60 -7.39 -1.60
N GLY A 125 -23.34 -6.21 -2.18
CA GLY A 125 -23.70 -4.91 -1.63
C GLY A 125 -22.73 -4.42 -0.54
N ILE A 126 -21.47 -4.86 -0.58
CA ILE A 126 -20.42 -4.52 0.38
C ILE A 126 -19.30 -3.77 -0.34
N ASN A 127 -19.08 -2.50 0.01
CA ASN A 127 -18.04 -1.64 -0.56
C ASN A 127 -17.17 -0.94 0.50
N LYS A 128 -17.46 -1.14 1.80
CA LYS A 128 -16.75 -0.55 2.93
C LYS A 128 -16.61 -1.51 4.11
N THR A 129 -17.67 -2.24 4.51
CA THR A 129 -17.65 -3.03 5.75
C THR A 129 -17.02 -4.41 5.55
N TYR A 130 -15.74 -4.43 5.23
CA TYR A 130 -14.96 -5.65 5.04
C TYR A 130 -13.55 -5.50 5.61
N THR A 131 -12.92 -6.63 5.90
CA THR A 131 -11.50 -6.71 6.25
C THR A 131 -10.87 -7.87 5.48
N PHE A 132 -9.71 -7.63 4.90
CA PHE A 132 -8.87 -8.63 4.27
C PHE A 132 -7.70 -8.91 5.18
N MET A 133 -7.40 -10.19 5.37
CA MET A 133 -6.19 -10.69 6.04
C MET A 133 -5.64 -11.87 5.23
N ASN A 134 -4.42 -12.31 5.52
CA ASN A 134 -3.76 -13.38 4.79
C ASN A 134 -3.39 -14.57 5.69
N THR A 135 -3.20 -15.72 5.06
CA THR A 135 -2.60 -16.91 5.67
C THR A 135 -1.17 -16.61 6.11
N PHE A 136 -0.42 -15.93 5.26
CA PHE A 136 0.94 -15.43 5.54
C PHE A 136 0.99 -13.91 5.39
N ILE A 137 1.65 -13.27 6.34
CA ILE A 137 1.90 -11.83 6.30
C ILE A 137 3.08 -11.47 5.39
N TYR A 138 3.84 -12.44 4.89
CA TYR A 138 4.93 -12.24 3.93
C TYR A 138 4.66 -13.00 2.64
N THR A 139 5.15 -12.47 1.52
CA THR A 139 5.13 -13.21 0.26
C THR A 139 5.97 -14.49 0.38
N ILE A 140 5.47 -15.63 -0.07
CA ILE A 140 6.25 -16.88 -0.05
C ILE A 140 7.11 -17.05 -1.32
N THR A 141 8.18 -17.82 -1.19
CA THR A 141 8.97 -18.36 -2.30
C THR A 141 8.40 -19.72 -2.69
N GLY A 142 8.13 -19.92 -3.98
CA GLY A 142 7.47 -21.12 -4.48
C GLY A 142 5.94 -21.05 -4.38
N GLN A 143 5.29 -22.20 -4.43
CA GLN A 143 3.82 -22.31 -4.39
C GLN A 143 3.34 -22.97 -3.09
N TYR A 144 2.11 -22.64 -2.68
CA TYR A 144 1.43 -23.31 -1.57
C TYR A 144 0.82 -24.66 -1.99
N SER A 145 0.22 -24.69 -3.17
CA SER A 145 -0.31 -25.90 -3.79
C SER A 145 0.65 -26.45 -4.84
N LEU A 146 0.72 -27.76 -4.96
CA LEU A 146 1.42 -28.44 -6.04
C LEU A 146 0.48 -28.67 -7.23
N PHE A 147 1.00 -28.57 -8.46
CA PHE A 147 0.26 -28.73 -9.71
C PHE A 147 1.10 -29.52 -10.72
N GLY A 148 0.45 -30.30 -11.60
CA GLY A 148 1.13 -31.12 -12.61
C GLY A 148 2.18 -32.06 -11.99
N GLU A 149 3.32 -32.19 -12.66
CA GLU A 149 4.47 -33.02 -12.25
C GLU A 149 4.98 -32.70 -10.83
N ASP A 150 4.76 -31.49 -10.32
CA ASP A 150 5.17 -31.12 -8.95
C ASP A 150 4.46 -31.96 -7.88
N ARG A 151 3.27 -32.50 -8.17
CA ARG A 151 2.53 -33.38 -7.27
C ARG A 151 3.15 -34.76 -7.15
N GLU A 152 3.86 -35.20 -8.17
CA GLU A 152 4.50 -36.50 -8.24
C GLU A 152 5.92 -36.46 -7.69
N ASN A 153 6.53 -35.27 -7.63
CA ASN A 153 7.85 -35.06 -7.05
C ASN A 153 7.87 -35.25 -5.52
N PRO A 154 8.50 -36.30 -4.96
CA PRO A 154 8.44 -36.60 -3.53
C PRO A 154 9.05 -35.50 -2.65
N ALA A 155 10.09 -34.81 -3.13
CA ALA A 155 10.73 -33.72 -2.39
C ALA A 155 9.81 -32.50 -2.28
N LYS A 156 9.09 -32.17 -3.36
CA LYS A 156 8.11 -31.08 -3.36
C LYS A 156 6.90 -31.43 -2.48
N VAL A 157 6.42 -32.67 -2.53
CA VAL A 157 5.35 -33.17 -1.64
C VAL A 157 5.77 -33.07 -0.16
N LYS A 158 6.99 -33.50 0.18
CA LYS A 158 7.51 -33.37 1.55
C LYS A 158 7.61 -31.91 1.99
N SER A 159 8.17 -31.04 1.14
CA SER A 159 8.26 -29.60 1.43
C SER A 159 6.87 -28.97 1.61
N GLN A 160 5.90 -29.39 0.81
CA GLN A 160 4.52 -28.92 0.93
C GLN A 160 3.90 -29.36 2.26
N LYS A 161 4.07 -30.62 2.69
CA LYS A 161 3.54 -31.09 3.98
C LYS A 161 4.05 -30.24 5.16
N ARG A 162 5.34 -29.89 5.14
CA ARG A 162 5.94 -29.00 6.15
C ARG A 162 5.39 -27.59 6.10
N LEU A 163 5.17 -27.06 4.90
CA LEU A 163 4.52 -25.76 4.72
C LEU A 163 3.06 -25.77 5.20
N LEU A 164 2.32 -26.84 4.95
CA LEU A 164 0.95 -27.02 5.42
C LEU A 164 0.91 -27.09 6.95
N TRP A 165 1.82 -27.83 7.57
CA TRP A 165 1.95 -27.86 9.03
C TRP A 165 2.20 -26.45 9.58
N LEU A 166 3.22 -25.75 9.07
CA LEU A 166 3.52 -24.36 9.48
C LEU A 166 2.32 -23.43 9.31
N ALA A 167 1.53 -23.63 8.26
CA ALA A 167 0.47 -22.70 7.89
C ALA A 167 -0.88 -23.01 8.51
N GLN A 168 -1.15 -24.25 8.91
CA GLN A 168 -2.51 -24.75 9.21
C GLN A 168 -2.62 -25.63 10.46
N ASP A 169 -1.51 -26.10 11.02
CA ASP A 169 -1.51 -26.92 12.23
C ASP A 169 -1.63 -26.04 13.48
N ASP A 170 -2.50 -26.42 14.42
CA ASP A 170 -2.75 -25.64 15.64
C ASP A 170 -1.53 -25.62 16.58
N GLY A 171 -0.56 -26.54 16.43
CA GLY A 171 0.72 -26.50 17.14
C GLY A 171 1.75 -25.54 16.54
N SER A 172 1.41 -24.84 15.45
CA SER A 172 2.26 -23.83 14.83
C SER A 172 2.02 -22.44 15.43
N ILE A 173 3.10 -21.79 15.89
CA ILE A 173 3.05 -20.41 16.42
C ILE A 173 2.54 -19.39 15.38
N VAL A 174 2.69 -19.69 14.08
CA VAL A 174 2.13 -18.87 13.00
C VAL A 174 0.60 -18.97 12.96
N VAL A 175 0.05 -20.16 13.20
CA VAL A 175 -1.40 -20.39 13.27
C VAL A 175 -1.97 -19.81 14.55
N GLU A 176 -1.31 -20.02 15.69
CA GLU A 176 -1.68 -19.42 16.97
C GLU A 176 -1.76 -17.89 16.86
N HIS A 177 -0.71 -17.25 16.35
CA HIS A 177 -0.69 -15.80 16.14
C HIS A 177 -1.83 -15.34 15.23
N ARG A 178 -2.06 -16.04 14.11
CA ARG A 178 -3.15 -15.73 13.18
C ARG A 178 -4.53 -15.91 13.82
N HIS A 179 -4.73 -16.93 14.66
CA HIS A 179 -5.97 -17.12 15.39
C HIS A 179 -6.19 -16.00 16.42
N ARG A 180 -5.15 -15.51 17.11
CA ARG A 180 -5.28 -14.32 17.97
C ARG A 180 -5.74 -13.09 17.20
N LEU A 181 -5.21 -12.86 15.99
CA LEU A 181 -5.69 -11.78 15.12
C LEU A 181 -7.16 -11.97 14.73
N PHE A 182 -7.58 -13.19 14.36
CA PHE A 182 -8.96 -13.47 13.98
C PHE A 182 -9.93 -13.42 15.16
N ASP A 183 -9.51 -13.81 16.35
CA ASP A 183 -10.31 -13.72 17.58
C ASP A 183 -10.50 -12.28 18.00
N HIS A 184 -9.45 -11.46 17.94
CA HIS A 184 -9.56 -10.02 18.16
C HIS A 184 -10.48 -9.38 17.12
N PHE A 185 -10.33 -9.72 15.83
CA PHE A 185 -11.27 -9.28 14.79
C PHE A 185 -12.71 -9.64 15.11
N PHE A 186 -12.99 -10.89 15.49
CA PHE A 186 -14.34 -11.35 15.83
C PHE A 186 -14.93 -10.63 17.06
N LYS A 187 -14.08 -10.32 18.05
CA LYS A 187 -14.46 -9.57 19.25
C LYS A 187 -14.88 -8.15 18.90
N GLU A 188 -14.12 -7.44 18.07
CA GLU A 188 -14.44 -6.06 17.70
C GLU A 188 -15.62 -5.99 16.71
N ASN A 189 -15.78 -7.00 15.85
CA ASN A 189 -16.76 -6.96 14.76
C ASN A 189 -18.03 -7.75 15.11
N GLN A 190 -18.91 -7.13 15.89
CA GLN A 190 -20.19 -7.73 16.29
C GLN A 190 -21.11 -8.06 15.11
N LYS A 191 -20.92 -7.39 13.97
CA LYS A 191 -21.71 -7.55 12.73
C LYS A 191 -21.13 -8.56 11.74
N LEU A 192 -20.02 -9.24 12.06
CA LEU A 192 -19.47 -10.27 11.19
C LEU A 192 -20.54 -11.33 10.88
N ALA A 193 -20.75 -11.62 9.60
CA ALA A 193 -21.70 -12.61 9.13
C ALA A 193 -21.07 -13.62 8.17
N VAL A 194 -20.02 -13.22 7.45
CA VAL A 194 -19.43 -13.99 6.37
C VAL A 194 -17.89 -14.02 6.48
N VAL A 195 -17.31 -15.20 6.29
CA VAL A 195 -15.87 -15.39 6.07
C VAL A 195 -15.66 -15.98 4.68
N VAL A 196 -14.75 -15.42 3.88
CA VAL A 196 -14.44 -15.89 2.52
C VAL A 196 -12.97 -16.28 2.42
N GLY A 197 -12.69 -17.58 2.26
CA GLY A 197 -11.36 -18.08 1.93
C GLY A 197 -11.08 -17.99 0.42
N VAL A 198 -9.99 -17.32 0.03
CA VAL A 198 -9.61 -17.09 -1.38
C VAL A 198 -8.42 -17.98 -1.74
N GLY A 199 -8.60 -18.85 -2.73
CA GLY A 199 -7.58 -19.82 -3.13
C GLY A 199 -7.41 -20.95 -2.10
N THR A 200 -6.44 -21.84 -2.33
CA THR A 200 -6.27 -23.02 -1.48
C THR A 200 -5.93 -22.65 -0.04
N ALA A 201 -4.86 -21.88 0.21
CA ALA A 201 -4.50 -21.56 1.59
C ALA A 201 -5.51 -20.64 2.29
N GLY A 202 -6.14 -19.71 1.56
CA GLY A 202 -7.21 -18.89 2.12
C GLY A 202 -8.39 -19.75 2.59
N LYS A 203 -8.76 -20.78 1.81
CA LYS A 203 -9.77 -21.77 2.22
C LYS A 203 -9.29 -22.65 3.38
N ASP A 204 -8.04 -23.09 3.38
CA ASP A 204 -7.49 -23.87 4.51
C ASP A 204 -7.53 -23.06 5.80
N SER A 205 -7.06 -21.81 5.77
CA SER A 205 -7.07 -20.90 6.93
C SER A 205 -8.47 -20.53 7.39
N ALA A 206 -9.43 -20.38 6.45
CA ALA A 206 -10.84 -20.20 6.81
C ALA A 206 -11.41 -21.47 7.47
N ALA A 207 -11.01 -22.65 7.01
CA ALA A 207 -11.44 -23.91 7.59
C ALA A 207 -10.78 -24.18 8.96
N THR A 208 -9.50 -23.84 9.17
CA THR A 208 -8.85 -23.92 10.49
C THR A 208 -9.52 -22.98 11.46
N LEU A 209 -9.80 -21.74 11.05
CA LEU A 209 -10.53 -20.77 11.88
C LEU A 209 -11.92 -21.29 12.28
N ALA A 210 -12.66 -21.85 11.32
CA ALA A 210 -13.97 -22.43 11.60
C ALA A 210 -13.90 -23.55 12.66
N ARG A 211 -12.85 -24.37 12.64
CA ARG A 211 -12.61 -25.42 13.65
C ARG A 211 -12.14 -24.86 14.99
N HIS A 212 -11.27 -23.85 14.98
CA HIS A 212 -10.86 -23.09 16.17
C HIS A 212 -12.07 -22.49 16.91
N TRP A 213 -13.08 -22.07 16.17
CA TRP A 213 -14.35 -21.59 16.73
C TRP A 213 -15.37 -22.70 17.05
N GLY A 214 -14.96 -23.96 17.06
CA GLY A 214 -15.80 -25.12 17.44
C GLY A 214 -16.67 -25.69 16.32
N GLY A 215 -16.49 -25.25 15.07
CA GLY A 215 -17.21 -25.76 13.91
C GLY A 215 -16.58 -27.01 13.27
N LYS A 216 -17.32 -27.64 12.36
CA LYS A 216 -16.81 -28.73 11.49
C LYS A 216 -16.72 -28.22 10.06
N CYS A 217 -15.51 -27.85 9.64
CA CYS A 217 -15.29 -27.30 8.31
C CYS A 217 -13.94 -27.71 7.73
N TYR A 218 -13.94 -28.02 6.43
CA TYR A 218 -12.77 -28.40 5.66
C TYR A 218 -12.75 -27.66 4.30
N ASN A 219 -11.59 -27.60 3.66
CA ASN A 219 -11.43 -26.96 2.35
C ASN A 219 -12.37 -27.54 1.28
N SER A 220 -12.62 -28.84 1.34
CA SER A 220 -13.56 -29.54 0.45
C SER A 220 -14.99 -29.02 0.60
N ASN A 221 -15.45 -28.74 1.82
CA ASN A 221 -16.75 -28.10 2.06
C ASN A 221 -16.79 -26.72 1.44
N LEU A 222 -15.79 -25.86 1.72
CA LEU A 222 -15.75 -24.49 1.22
C LEU A 222 -15.69 -24.42 -0.31
N SER A 223 -15.01 -25.38 -0.94
CA SER A 223 -14.92 -25.48 -2.40
C SER A 223 -16.28 -25.80 -3.04
N ARG A 224 -17.05 -26.72 -2.45
CA ARG A 224 -18.32 -27.19 -3.02
C ARG A 224 -19.51 -26.33 -2.58
N SER A 225 -19.62 -26.04 -1.28
CA SER A 225 -20.73 -25.29 -0.67
C SER A 225 -20.20 -24.23 0.31
N PHE A 226 -20.50 -24.36 1.60
CA PHE A 226 -20.17 -23.46 2.70
C PHE A 226 -20.23 -24.21 4.04
N CYS A 227 -19.69 -23.61 5.11
CA CYS A 227 -19.83 -24.10 6.48
C CYS A 227 -20.58 -23.08 7.34
N LYS A 228 -21.22 -23.55 8.42
CA LYS A 228 -21.81 -22.69 9.46
C LYS A 228 -21.09 -22.93 10.78
N VAL A 229 -20.80 -21.86 11.50
CA VAL A 229 -20.21 -21.90 12.84
C VAL A 229 -21.01 -20.99 13.75
N VAL A 230 -21.41 -21.47 14.92
CA VAL A 230 -22.02 -20.63 15.95
C VAL A 230 -20.95 -20.25 16.96
N LYS A 231 -20.64 -18.96 17.07
CA LYS A 231 -19.66 -18.43 18.02
C LYS A 231 -20.24 -17.20 18.70
N GLY A 232 -20.20 -17.15 20.03
CA GLY A 232 -20.73 -16.02 20.80
C GLY A 232 -22.20 -15.67 20.47
N GLY A 233 -23.05 -16.69 20.30
CA GLY A 233 -24.46 -16.51 19.94
C GLY A 233 -24.74 -16.10 18.49
N ARG A 234 -23.69 -15.99 17.64
CA ARG A 234 -23.79 -15.53 16.25
C ARG A 234 -23.47 -16.66 15.28
N THR A 235 -24.28 -16.80 14.24
CA THR A 235 -24.04 -17.76 13.15
C THR A 235 -23.21 -17.11 12.05
N ILE A 236 -21.99 -17.59 11.85
CA ILE A 236 -21.05 -17.14 10.83
C ILE A 236 -21.01 -18.15 9.69
N HIS A 237 -21.06 -17.64 8.45
CA HIS A 237 -21.05 -18.46 7.25
C HIS A 237 -19.70 -18.38 6.55
N PHE A 238 -19.07 -19.54 6.32
CA PHE A 238 -17.77 -19.65 5.69
C PHE A 238 -17.92 -20.13 4.25
N PHE A 239 -17.35 -19.39 3.30
CA PHE A 239 -17.35 -19.71 1.88
C PHE A 239 -15.92 -19.82 1.35
N GLY A 240 -15.76 -20.59 0.27
CA GLY A 240 -14.52 -20.66 -0.49
C GLY A 240 -14.72 -20.16 -1.91
N VAL A 241 -13.77 -19.37 -2.40
CA VAL A 241 -13.65 -19.03 -3.83
C VAL A 241 -12.27 -19.44 -4.35
N PRO A 242 -12.16 -19.84 -5.63
CA PRO A 242 -10.87 -20.09 -6.25
C PRO A 242 -10.02 -18.81 -6.28
N HIS A 243 -8.69 -18.98 -6.36
CA HIS A 243 -7.80 -17.83 -6.47
C HIS A 243 -8.01 -17.13 -7.83
N PRO A 244 -8.27 -15.81 -7.88
CA PRO A 244 -8.50 -15.10 -9.14
C PRO A 244 -7.37 -15.21 -10.18
N GLY A 245 -6.13 -15.42 -9.72
CA GLY A 245 -4.97 -15.70 -10.58
C GLY A 245 -4.87 -17.13 -11.12
N ALA A 246 -5.81 -18.02 -10.79
CA ALA A 246 -5.78 -19.42 -11.23
C ALA A 246 -6.00 -19.59 -12.75
N ALA A 247 -6.55 -18.59 -13.44
CA ALA A 247 -6.78 -18.61 -14.90
C ALA A 247 -5.53 -18.38 -15.77
N SER A 248 -4.33 -18.60 -15.24
CA SER A 248 -3.08 -18.44 -16.01
C SER A 248 -2.94 -19.53 -17.09
N ALA A 249 -2.21 -19.24 -18.17
CA ALA A 249 -1.94 -20.20 -19.25
C ALA A 249 -1.40 -21.54 -18.73
N ARG A 250 -0.57 -21.51 -17.67
CA ARG A 250 -0.01 -22.70 -17.00
C ARG A 250 -1.04 -23.62 -16.32
N ASN A 251 -2.27 -23.16 -16.13
CA ASN A 251 -3.35 -23.90 -15.47
C ASN A 251 -4.46 -24.32 -16.44
N GLY A 252 -4.21 -24.30 -17.75
CA GLY A 252 -5.17 -24.70 -18.79
C GLY A 252 -5.85 -23.53 -19.52
N GLY A 253 -5.21 -22.37 -19.60
CA GLY A 253 -5.59 -21.28 -20.52
C GLY A 253 -7.04 -20.78 -20.44
N SER A 254 -7.69 -20.63 -21.60
CA SER A 254 -9.08 -20.14 -21.75
C SER A 254 -10.10 -20.96 -20.95
N ASP A 255 -9.92 -22.27 -20.89
CA ASP A 255 -10.83 -23.18 -20.18
C ASP A 255 -10.71 -23.01 -18.66
N ALA A 256 -9.51 -22.70 -18.17
CA ALA A 256 -9.31 -22.32 -16.78
C ALA A 256 -10.02 -21.00 -16.46
N ALA A 257 -9.98 -20.03 -17.36
CA ALA A 257 -10.71 -18.76 -17.20
C ALA A 257 -12.23 -18.97 -17.18
N SER A 258 -12.78 -19.76 -18.09
CA SER A 258 -14.22 -20.06 -18.14
C SER A 258 -14.71 -20.78 -16.88
N ARG A 259 -13.97 -21.80 -16.41
CA ARG A 259 -14.27 -22.51 -15.15
C ARG A 259 -14.19 -21.58 -13.94
N LEU A 260 -13.23 -20.67 -13.93
CA LEU A 260 -13.08 -19.68 -12.86
C LEU A 260 -14.29 -18.75 -12.80
N GLN A 261 -14.71 -18.19 -13.94
CA GLN A 261 -15.89 -17.31 -14.02
C GLN A 261 -17.16 -18.03 -13.56
N THR A 262 -17.36 -19.27 -14.01
CA THR A 262 -18.50 -20.11 -13.60
C THR A 262 -18.50 -20.35 -12.09
N THR A 263 -17.35 -20.70 -11.51
CA THR A 263 -17.24 -20.96 -10.07
C THR A 263 -17.54 -19.70 -9.25
N PHE A 264 -17.00 -18.54 -9.67
CA PHE A 264 -17.30 -17.26 -9.02
C PHE A 264 -18.78 -16.91 -9.12
N ASN A 265 -19.40 -17.11 -10.28
CA ASN A 265 -20.83 -16.88 -10.46
C ASN A 265 -21.67 -17.76 -9.53
N ASN A 266 -21.39 -19.06 -9.48
CA ASN A 266 -22.15 -19.98 -8.64
C ASN A 266 -22.03 -19.62 -7.16
N LYS A 267 -20.84 -19.20 -6.70
CA LYS A 267 -20.66 -18.74 -5.32
C LYS A 267 -21.35 -17.41 -5.03
N ALA A 268 -21.28 -16.45 -5.96
CA ALA A 268 -21.98 -15.18 -5.83
C ALA A 268 -23.49 -15.39 -5.69
N GLN A 269 -24.08 -16.21 -6.58
CA GLN A 269 -25.51 -16.55 -6.56
C GLN A 269 -25.94 -17.30 -5.30
N LEU A 270 -25.10 -18.22 -4.81
CA LEU A 270 -25.37 -18.92 -3.54
C LEU A 270 -25.46 -17.93 -2.37
N ILE A 271 -24.50 -17.01 -2.25
CA ILE A 271 -24.47 -16.05 -1.15
C ILE A 271 -25.64 -15.06 -1.27
N THR A 272 -25.91 -14.51 -2.45
CA THR A 272 -27.03 -13.58 -2.65
C THR A 272 -28.37 -14.25 -2.42
N LYS A 273 -28.55 -15.52 -2.83
CA LYS A 273 -29.75 -16.30 -2.50
C LYS A 273 -29.93 -16.44 -0.99
N MET A 274 -28.86 -16.77 -0.26
CA MET A 274 -28.93 -16.87 1.20
C MET A 274 -29.19 -15.52 1.90
N LEU A 275 -28.76 -14.41 1.30
CA LEU A 275 -29.07 -13.06 1.78
C LEU A 275 -30.55 -12.70 1.53
N GLU A 276 -31.09 -13.05 0.36
CA GLU A 276 -32.50 -12.85 0.01
C GLU A 276 -33.45 -13.67 0.89
N GLU A 277 -33.07 -14.92 1.18
CA GLU A 277 -33.81 -15.82 2.07
C GLU A 277 -33.64 -15.47 3.57
N GLY A 278 -32.89 -14.42 3.90
CA GLY A 278 -32.64 -14.00 5.29
C GLY A 278 -31.77 -14.97 6.11
N LYS A 279 -31.16 -15.98 5.48
CA LYS A 279 -30.25 -16.95 6.14
C LYS A 279 -28.93 -16.31 6.57
N ILE A 280 -28.49 -15.28 5.87
CA ILE A 280 -27.35 -14.43 6.24
C ILE A 280 -27.88 -13.04 6.57
N LYS A 281 -27.60 -12.56 7.77
CA LYS A 281 -27.97 -11.20 8.19
C LYS A 281 -26.81 -10.24 7.92
N MET A 282 -26.92 -9.48 6.84
CA MET A 282 -25.91 -8.49 6.45
C MET A 282 -26.59 -7.25 5.84
N LYS A 283 -26.18 -6.06 6.27
CA LYS A 283 -26.66 -4.78 5.74
C LYS A 283 -25.91 -4.43 4.46
N VAL A 284 -26.61 -3.77 3.54
CA VAL A 284 -25.98 -3.17 2.34
C VAL A 284 -25.25 -1.90 2.78
N ASP A 285 -24.03 -1.71 2.29
CA ASP A 285 -23.25 -0.52 2.59
C ASP A 285 -23.87 0.73 1.97
N LYS A 286 -23.58 1.89 2.57
CA LYS A 286 -24.04 3.18 2.07
C LYS A 286 -23.59 3.36 0.61
N TYR A 287 -24.54 3.68 -0.26
CA TYR A 287 -24.36 3.84 -1.72
C TYR A 287 -23.99 2.56 -2.48
N ALA A 288 -23.91 1.40 -1.82
CA ALA A 288 -23.76 0.11 -2.50
C ALA A 288 -25.13 -0.41 -2.97
N ARG A 289 -25.10 -1.29 -3.98
CA ARG A 289 -26.30 -2.01 -4.44
C ARG A 289 -26.02 -3.51 -4.49
N ARG A 290 -26.72 -4.26 -3.64
CA ARG A 290 -26.71 -5.73 -3.69
C ARG A 290 -27.40 -6.21 -4.97
N GLN A 291 -26.78 -7.18 -5.63
CA GLN A 291 -27.36 -7.83 -6.80
C GLN A 291 -28.26 -8.99 -6.37
N LEU A 292 -29.28 -9.26 -7.17
CA LEU A 292 -30.19 -10.39 -6.95
C LEU A 292 -29.51 -11.71 -7.34
N SER A 293 -29.91 -12.82 -6.72
CA SER A 293 -29.39 -14.16 -7.04
C SER A 293 -29.69 -14.60 -8.47
N SER A 294 -30.76 -14.08 -9.06
CA SER A 294 -31.11 -14.29 -10.47
C SER A 294 -30.18 -13.56 -11.45
N LYS A 295 -29.40 -12.56 -11.00
CA LYS A 295 -28.48 -11.82 -11.85
C LYS A 295 -27.12 -12.52 -11.90
N LYS A 296 -26.65 -12.77 -13.13
CA LYS A 296 -25.31 -13.33 -13.38
C LYS A 296 -24.23 -12.41 -12.82
N TYR A 297 -23.28 -12.98 -12.10
CA TYR A 297 -22.09 -12.27 -11.63
C TYR A 297 -21.17 -11.94 -12.81
N TYR A 298 -20.77 -10.67 -12.90
CA TYR A 298 -19.74 -10.24 -13.83
C TYR A 298 -18.36 -10.39 -13.19
N TYR A 299 -17.59 -11.37 -13.69
CA TYR A 299 -16.19 -11.56 -13.29
C TYR A 299 -15.32 -10.49 -13.96
N GLY A 300 -14.96 -9.48 -13.19
CA GLY A 300 -14.16 -8.34 -13.65
C GLY A 300 -13.32 -7.75 -12.52
N ASN A 301 -12.75 -6.58 -12.78
CA ASN A 301 -12.02 -5.81 -11.77
C ASN A 301 -12.90 -4.66 -11.30
N PHE A 302 -12.88 -4.38 -10.00
CA PHE A 302 -13.34 -3.13 -9.44
C PHE A 302 -12.18 -2.47 -8.68
N PRO A 303 -11.92 -1.17 -8.88
CA PRO A 303 -10.82 -0.48 -8.19
C PRO A 303 -10.89 -0.62 -6.66
N VAL A 304 -9.75 -0.75 -5.99
CA VAL A 304 -9.69 -0.74 -4.52
C VAL A 304 -9.96 0.69 -4.02
N PRO A 305 -10.90 0.90 -3.09
CA PRO A 305 -11.23 2.23 -2.58
C PRO A 305 -10.04 2.97 -1.95
N HIS A 306 -9.99 4.30 -2.06
CA HIS A 306 -8.93 5.11 -1.43
C HIS A 306 -8.91 5.00 0.10
N ARG A 307 -10.09 4.81 0.72
CA ARG A 307 -10.23 4.58 2.17
C ARG A 307 -9.42 3.39 2.71
N ASP A 308 -8.93 2.51 1.84
CA ASP A 308 -8.17 1.31 2.21
C ASP A 308 -6.65 1.51 2.14
N PHE A 309 -6.18 2.70 1.76
CA PHE A 309 -4.77 3.06 1.71
C PHE A 309 -4.48 4.20 2.68
N PRO A 310 -3.26 4.29 3.25
CA PRO A 310 -2.87 5.48 4.00
C PRO A 310 -2.91 6.72 3.12
N PHE A 311 -3.16 7.88 3.73
CA PHE A 311 -3.16 9.15 2.99
C PHE A 311 -1.79 9.41 2.36
N GLY A 312 -1.76 10.04 1.19
CA GLY A 312 -0.52 10.36 0.45
C GLY A 312 0.13 9.19 -0.30
N TYR A 313 -0.44 7.97 -0.22
CA TYR A 313 0.01 6.86 -1.06
C TYR A 313 -0.39 7.06 -2.52
N ASN A 314 0.48 6.59 -3.40
CA ASN A 314 0.29 6.59 -4.85
C ASN A 314 -1.08 6.00 -5.27
N TRP A 315 -1.86 6.80 -5.98
CA TRP A 315 -3.22 6.48 -6.44
C TRP A 315 -3.27 5.36 -7.47
N ARG A 316 -2.18 5.07 -8.17
CA ARG A 316 -2.12 4.00 -9.16
C ARG A 316 -2.31 2.61 -8.53
N MET A 317 -1.94 2.45 -7.27
CA MET A 317 -2.08 1.19 -6.54
C MET A 317 -3.55 0.82 -6.38
N GLY A 318 -3.93 -0.39 -6.79
CA GLY A 318 -5.32 -0.86 -6.73
C GLY A 318 -6.29 -0.25 -7.76
N ALA A 319 -5.83 0.56 -8.71
CA ALA A 319 -6.71 1.24 -9.66
C ALA A 319 -7.36 0.29 -10.68
N SER A 320 -6.58 -0.57 -11.32
CA SER A 320 -7.06 -1.42 -12.43
C SER A 320 -6.49 -2.84 -12.44
N GLY A 321 -5.68 -3.19 -11.44
CA GLY A 321 -4.99 -4.47 -11.33
C GLY A 321 -3.54 -4.28 -10.89
N THR A 322 -2.67 -5.22 -11.28
CA THR A 322 -1.24 -5.17 -10.93
C THR A 322 -0.59 -3.93 -11.53
N SER A 323 0.09 -3.16 -10.69
CA SER A 323 0.68 -1.86 -11.05
C SER A 323 2.16 -1.77 -10.72
N SER A 324 2.76 -2.89 -10.36
CA SER A 324 4.17 -2.99 -10.05
C SER A 324 4.80 -4.29 -10.55
N ASN A 325 6.13 -4.24 -10.71
CA ASN A 325 7.00 -5.32 -11.15
C ASN A 325 8.07 -5.55 -10.09
N ARG A 326 8.30 -6.82 -9.73
CA ARG A 326 9.46 -7.18 -8.93
C ARG A 326 10.69 -7.30 -9.84
N ARG A 327 11.75 -6.53 -9.57
CA ARG A 327 13.03 -6.56 -10.33
C ARG A 327 14.14 -7.13 -9.45
N GLY A 328 14.00 -8.42 -9.11
CA GLY A 328 14.85 -9.11 -8.13
C GLY A 328 14.26 -9.08 -6.71
N SER A 329 14.95 -9.70 -5.75
CA SER A 329 14.35 -9.87 -4.40
C SER A 329 14.27 -8.59 -3.57
N HIS A 330 15.08 -7.58 -3.91
CA HIS A 330 15.26 -6.37 -3.11
C HIS A 330 14.75 -5.09 -3.77
N THR A 331 14.08 -5.18 -4.93
CA THR A 331 13.51 -4.00 -5.59
C THR A 331 12.09 -4.25 -6.07
N ILE A 332 11.29 -3.19 -6.07
CA ILE A 332 9.96 -3.16 -6.66
C ILE A 332 9.84 -1.89 -7.50
N GLN A 333 9.36 -2.04 -8.72
CA GLN A 333 9.10 -0.96 -9.65
C GLN A 333 7.60 -0.73 -9.76
N VAL A 334 7.13 0.50 -9.62
CA VAL A 334 5.74 0.90 -9.86
C VAL A 334 5.64 1.60 -11.21
N PHE A 335 4.52 1.43 -11.91
CA PHE A 335 4.30 2.06 -13.20
C PHE A 335 2.92 2.71 -13.33
N SER A 336 2.82 3.80 -14.11
CA SER A 336 1.64 4.65 -14.27
C SER A 336 0.49 3.96 -15.03
N SER A 337 -0.56 4.70 -15.39
CA SER A 337 -1.58 4.20 -16.33
C SER A 337 -1.06 4.05 -17.76
N ASN A 338 -0.03 4.80 -18.17
CA ASN A 338 0.62 4.64 -19.47
C ASN A 338 1.70 3.55 -19.45
N GLY A 339 2.28 3.29 -18.26
CA GLY A 339 3.22 2.20 -18.07
C GLY A 339 2.59 0.81 -18.21
N CYS A 340 3.46 -0.19 -18.31
CA CYS A 340 3.06 -1.58 -18.48
C CYS A 340 3.91 -2.56 -17.66
N TYR A 341 3.32 -3.73 -17.40
CA TYR A 341 3.96 -4.83 -16.69
C TYR A 341 5.22 -5.29 -17.44
N ASN A 342 6.28 -5.61 -16.69
CA ASN A 342 7.60 -5.95 -17.24
C ASN A 342 8.23 -4.92 -18.19
N ASN A 343 7.77 -3.66 -18.17
CA ASN A 343 8.14 -2.62 -19.14
C ASN A 343 7.74 -2.97 -20.57
N SER A 344 6.67 -3.73 -20.79
CA SER A 344 6.12 -3.83 -22.15
C SER A 344 5.81 -2.42 -22.71
N LYS A 345 5.86 -2.24 -24.02
CA LYS A 345 5.45 -0.99 -24.65
C LYS A 345 3.93 -0.93 -24.69
N ARG A 346 3.39 0.28 -24.57
CA ARG A 346 1.97 0.53 -24.81
C ARG A 346 1.78 1.02 -26.24
N VAL A 347 0.94 0.34 -27.00
CA VAL A 347 0.53 0.70 -28.36
C VAL A 347 -0.99 0.61 -28.41
N ASP A 348 -1.65 1.68 -28.86
CA ASP A 348 -3.12 1.79 -28.94
C ASP A 348 -3.84 1.40 -27.64
N GLY A 349 -3.30 1.88 -26.51
CA GLY A 349 -3.85 1.62 -25.18
C GLY A 349 -3.60 0.21 -24.62
N ARG A 350 -2.88 -0.66 -25.35
CA ARG A 350 -2.58 -2.05 -24.95
C ARG A 350 -1.10 -2.27 -24.75
N CYS A 351 -0.75 -3.06 -23.74
CA CYS A 351 0.62 -3.49 -23.52
C CYS A 351 0.97 -4.63 -24.50
N ILE A 352 1.99 -4.43 -25.32
CA ILE A 352 2.48 -5.40 -26.31
C ILE A 352 3.80 -6.03 -25.85
N GLU A 353 4.20 -7.15 -26.44
CA GLU A 353 5.36 -7.92 -25.96
C GLU A 353 6.70 -7.19 -26.03
N SER A 354 6.85 -6.24 -26.96
CA SER A 354 8.08 -5.45 -27.07
C SER A 354 8.37 -4.70 -25.77
N VAL A 355 9.63 -4.68 -25.34
CA VAL A 355 10.02 -4.10 -24.05
C VAL A 355 10.62 -2.71 -24.24
N ASP A 356 10.26 -1.79 -23.35
CA ASP A 356 10.84 -0.47 -23.20
C ASP A 356 12.11 -0.54 -22.34
N ASN A 357 13.17 0.13 -22.79
CA ASN A 357 14.49 0.09 -22.17
C ASN A 357 14.60 1.09 -21.01
N ILE A 358 13.73 0.91 -20.01
CA ILE A 358 13.74 1.74 -18.81
C ILE A 358 14.89 1.33 -17.89
N LYS A 359 15.79 2.28 -17.65
CA LYS A 359 16.94 2.18 -16.74
C LYS A 359 16.67 3.00 -15.47
N TYR A 360 17.49 2.79 -14.46
CA TYR A 360 17.38 3.43 -13.15
C TYR A 360 18.76 3.69 -12.61
N ASP A 361 18.91 4.82 -11.91
CA ASP A 361 20.08 5.02 -11.07
C ASP A 361 19.93 4.16 -9.83
N ASP A 362 21.02 3.52 -9.44
CA ASP A 362 21.07 2.81 -8.17
C ASP A 362 21.29 3.84 -7.06
N PRO A 363 20.33 3.99 -6.12
CA PRO A 363 20.46 4.99 -5.07
C PRO A 363 21.63 4.63 -4.14
N ALA A 364 22.52 5.59 -3.91
CA ALA A 364 23.74 5.43 -3.13
C ALA A 364 23.45 4.80 -1.76
N THR A 365 23.89 3.57 -1.52
CA THR A 365 23.58 2.85 -0.26
C THR A 365 24.23 3.56 0.92
N ILE A 366 23.43 4.02 1.90
CA ILE A 366 24.01 4.42 3.19
C ILE A 366 24.31 3.19 4.05
N GLY A 367 25.07 3.41 5.13
CA GLY A 367 25.81 2.44 5.92
C GLY A 367 25.02 1.33 6.63
N GLY A 368 25.51 0.92 7.80
CA GLY A 368 24.94 -0.17 8.58
C GLY A 368 23.56 0.15 9.17
N ARG A 369 23.03 -0.79 9.94
CA ARG A 369 21.85 -0.58 10.77
C ARG A 369 22.01 0.73 11.59
N PRO A 370 21.02 1.64 11.62
CA PRO A 370 21.05 2.82 12.47
C PRO A 370 21.21 2.46 13.95
N SER A 371 21.99 3.26 14.69
CA SER A 371 22.21 3.05 16.12
C SER A 371 20.98 3.37 16.96
N GLU A 372 20.06 4.21 16.46
CA GLU A 372 18.83 4.56 17.20
C GLU A 372 17.76 3.45 17.14
N MET A 373 17.91 2.44 16.28
CA MET A 373 16.99 1.30 16.25
C MET A 373 17.19 0.41 17.48
N ALA A 374 16.13 0.16 18.26
CA ALA A 374 16.18 -0.72 19.43
C ALA A 374 16.77 -2.09 19.06
N SER A 375 17.67 -2.63 19.87
CA SER A 375 18.53 -3.78 19.49
C SER A 375 17.79 -5.02 19.00
N TYR A 376 16.53 -5.19 19.40
CA TYR A 376 15.67 -6.31 19.02
C TYR A 376 14.74 -6.05 17.83
N ASP A 377 14.61 -4.81 17.36
CA ASP A 377 13.87 -4.53 16.12
C ASP A 377 14.65 -5.07 14.92
N VAL A 378 13.93 -5.48 13.88
CA VAL A 378 14.51 -5.92 12.62
C VAL A 378 13.95 -5.08 11.47
N PRO A 379 14.71 -4.85 10.39
CA PRO A 379 14.33 -3.89 9.34
C PRO A 379 13.08 -4.26 8.53
N TYR A 380 12.56 -5.47 8.71
CA TYR A 380 11.53 -6.09 7.90
C TYR A 380 10.28 -6.49 8.68
N GLU A 381 10.15 -6.06 9.94
CA GLU A 381 8.96 -6.31 10.76
C GLU A 381 8.36 -4.99 11.22
N SER A 382 7.14 -5.00 11.75
CA SER A 382 6.64 -3.85 12.53
C SER A 382 7.45 -3.73 13.85
N PRO A 383 7.46 -2.56 14.52
CA PRO A 383 8.10 -2.42 15.82
C PRO A 383 7.71 -3.58 16.74
N LYS A 384 8.68 -4.25 17.36
CA LYS A 384 8.38 -5.40 18.22
C LYS A 384 7.67 -4.96 19.49
N TYR A 385 6.65 -5.72 19.90
CA TYR A 385 6.06 -5.60 21.23
C TYR A 385 6.55 -6.76 22.11
N ARG A 386 7.33 -6.45 23.16
CA ARG A 386 7.84 -7.45 24.12
C ARG A 386 7.39 -7.16 25.55
N THR A 387 7.29 -5.89 25.90
CA THR A 387 6.87 -5.42 27.23
C THR A 387 5.89 -4.27 27.10
N SER A 388 5.18 -3.91 28.18
CA SER A 388 4.29 -2.75 28.20
C SER A 388 5.00 -1.44 27.87
N SER A 389 6.31 -1.32 28.14
CA SER A 389 7.10 -0.15 27.75
C SER A 389 7.26 0.02 26.24
N ASP A 390 7.00 -1.03 25.44
CA ASP A 390 6.99 -0.93 23.97
C ASP A 390 5.72 -0.30 23.41
N GLN A 391 4.65 -0.17 24.20
CA GLN A 391 3.32 0.24 23.70
C GLN A 391 3.38 1.56 22.93
N LYS A 392 4.06 2.57 23.50
CA LYS A 392 4.24 3.87 22.83
C LYS A 392 4.85 3.69 21.44
N ARG A 393 5.83 2.83 21.29
CA ARG A 393 6.61 2.66 20.04
C ARG A 393 5.84 1.88 18.96
N VAL A 394 4.93 0.98 19.35
CA VAL A 394 4.04 0.30 18.38
C VAL A 394 2.88 1.19 17.95
N ASP A 395 2.45 2.10 18.82
CA ASP A 395 1.34 3.04 18.55
C ASP A 395 1.80 4.31 17.80
N ASP A 396 3.10 4.57 17.81
CA ASP A 396 3.67 5.78 17.25
C ASP A 396 3.77 5.70 15.72
N PHE A 397 2.71 6.10 15.02
CA PHE A 397 2.70 6.25 13.56
C PHE A 397 1.77 7.36 13.10
N ASP A 398 2.02 7.85 11.89
CA ASP A 398 1.15 8.87 11.31
C ASP A 398 -0.18 8.27 10.88
N LYS A 399 -1.27 8.76 11.49
CA LYS A 399 -2.66 8.41 11.17
C LYS A 399 -3.19 9.13 9.93
N GLY A 400 -2.45 10.09 9.39
CA GLY A 400 -2.88 10.95 8.31
C GLY A 400 -3.65 12.19 8.78
N PRO A 401 -3.95 13.12 7.87
CA PRO A 401 -4.68 14.34 8.18
C PRO A 401 -6.13 14.09 8.60
N GLY A 402 -6.67 14.98 9.43
CA GLY A 402 -8.11 15.10 9.61
C GLY A 402 -8.83 15.35 8.27
N LYS A 403 -10.11 14.97 8.17
CA LYS A 403 -10.88 14.95 6.91
C LYS A 403 -10.84 16.27 6.14
N ASP A 404 -10.93 17.40 6.83
CA ASP A 404 -10.96 18.72 6.18
C ASP A 404 -9.60 19.09 5.57
N ILE A 405 -8.51 18.85 6.32
CA ILE A 405 -7.14 19.03 5.83
C ILE A 405 -6.88 18.07 4.65
N ALA A 406 -7.27 16.80 4.78
CA ALA A 406 -7.14 15.80 3.73
C ALA A 406 -7.83 16.22 2.42
N ARG A 407 -9.00 16.86 2.54
CA ARG A 407 -9.74 17.39 1.39
C ARG A 407 -9.04 18.60 0.76
N LYS A 408 -8.52 19.53 1.57
CA LYS A 408 -7.76 20.68 1.04
C LYS A 408 -6.46 20.28 0.36
N PHE A 409 -5.78 19.28 0.90
CA PHE A 409 -4.63 18.67 0.23
C PHE A 409 -5.01 18.03 -1.12
N GLN A 410 -6.14 17.33 -1.18
CA GLN A 410 -6.65 16.79 -2.44
C GLN A 410 -6.99 17.91 -3.43
N ASP A 411 -7.71 18.94 -2.98
CA ASP A 411 -8.09 20.09 -3.81
C ASP A 411 -6.84 20.79 -4.36
N TRP A 412 -5.79 20.97 -3.56
CA TRP A 412 -4.53 21.57 -4.03
C TRP A 412 -3.92 20.80 -5.21
N PHE A 413 -3.97 19.47 -5.18
CA PHE A 413 -3.50 18.67 -6.31
C PHE A 413 -4.49 18.72 -7.50
N SER A 414 -5.79 18.61 -7.24
CA SER A 414 -6.80 18.46 -8.30
C SER A 414 -7.22 19.78 -8.98
N ASP A 415 -6.96 20.93 -8.36
CA ASP A 415 -7.29 22.25 -8.91
C ASP A 415 -6.20 22.80 -9.85
N VAL A 416 -5.07 22.10 -10.01
CA VAL A 416 -3.93 22.53 -10.85
C VAL A 416 -3.76 21.56 -12.02
N ASP A 417 -3.63 22.10 -13.23
CA ASP A 417 -3.21 21.31 -14.39
C ASP A 417 -1.68 21.19 -14.42
N TRP A 418 -1.16 20.13 -13.82
CA TRP A 418 0.28 19.91 -13.71
C TRP A 418 0.96 19.63 -15.04
N GLU A 419 0.23 19.04 -16.01
CA GLU A 419 0.78 18.71 -17.33
C GLU A 419 1.02 20.00 -18.13
N ASP A 420 0.09 20.97 -18.05
CA ASP A 420 0.24 22.31 -18.63
C ASP A 420 1.41 23.10 -18.01
N LEU A 421 1.76 22.82 -16.74
CA LEU A 421 2.94 23.40 -16.09
C LEU A 421 4.25 22.66 -16.42
N GLY A 422 4.22 21.70 -17.35
CA GLY A 422 5.39 20.94 -17.78
C GLY A 422 5.84 19.87 -16.78
N VAL A 423 5.02 19.53 -15.78
CA VAL A 423 5.34 18.42 -14.87
C VAL A 423 5.23 17.11 -15.63
N THR A 424 6.32 16.36 -15.59
CA THR A 424 6.47 15.12 -16.36
C THR A 424 5.99 13.88 -15.62
N GLN A 425 5.80 13.93 -14.29
CA GLN A 425 5.19 12.83 -13.53
C GLN A 425 3.80 12.54 -14.10
N HIS A 426 3.46 11.27 -14.34
CA HIS A 426 2.09 10.96 -14.75
C HIS A 426 1.09 11.19 -13.59
N MET A 427 0.02 11.92 -13.86
CA MET A 427 -1.05 12.24 -12.89
C MET A 427 -1.82 11.04 -12.33
N SER A 428 -1.74 9.86 -12.95
CA SER A 428 -2.34 8.63 -12.41
C SER A 428 -1.71 8.17 -11.09
N PHE A 429 -0.53 8.70 -10.76
CA PHE A 429 0.09 8.49 -9.46
C PHE A 429 -0.54 9.34 -8.34
N GLY A 430 -1.25 10.42 -8.67
CA GLY A 430 -1.76 11.37 -7.70
C GLY A 430 -0.65 12.25 -7.09
N PRO A 431 -0.94 12.94 -5.97
CA PRO A 431 0.04 13.72 -5.25
C PRO A 431 1.00 12.81 -4.46
N ASN A 432 2.25 13.24 -4.32
CA ASN A 432 3.35 12.44 -3.78
C ASN A 432 3.97 13.09 -2.55
N GLY A 433 3.78 12.45 -1.39
CA GLY A 433 4.49 12.72 -0.14
C GLY A 433 4.83 14.17 0.11
N PHE A 434 3.82 15.02 0.23
CA PHE A 434 3.97 16.48 0.26
C PHE A 434 3.78 17.11 1.64
N TYR A 435 3.54 16.27 2.66
CA TYR A 435 3.54 16.69 4.05
C TYR A 435 4.22 15.65 4.95
N ARG A 436 4.67 16.06 6.14
CA ARG A 436 5.18 15.20 7.22
C ARG A 436 5.06 15.92 8.56
N GLY A 437 5.01 15.18 9.67
CA GLY A 437 4.99 15.75 11.02
C GLY A 437 3.58 16.02 11.51
N GLN A 438 3.46 16.77 12.60
CA GLN A 438 2.20 17.06 13.24
C GLN A 438 1.45 18.15 12.45
N LEU A 439 0.20 17.89 12.08
CA LEU A 439 -0.66 18.88 11.40
C LEU A 439 -1.46 19.74 12.37
N GLU A 440 -1.36 19.45 13.66
CA GLU A 440 -2.01 20.16 14.77
C GLU A 440 -0.99 20.35 15.90
N ALA A 441 -1.13 21.44 16.65
CA ALA A 441 -0.25 21.82 17.75
C ALA A 441 1.25 21.88 17.40
N ALA A 442 1.59 22.15 16.13
CA ALA A 442 2.94 22.40 15.68
C ALA A 442 3.39 23.83 16.01
N GLU A 443 4.64 23.96 16.47
CA GLU A 443 5.27 25.26 16.76
C GLU A 443 6.22 25.71 15.64
N THR A 444 6.64 24.79 14.78
CA THR A 444 7.53 25.09 13.64
C THR A 444 6.88 24.67 12.34
N LEU A 445 6.77 25.59 11.38
CA LEU A 445 6.41 25.26 10.00
C LEU A 445 7.69 25.09 9.17
N VAL A 446 7.79 23.99 8.44
CA VAL A 446 8.86 23.75 7.48
C VAL A 446 8.27 23.81 6.09
N ILE A 447 8.75 24.73 5.26
CA ILE A 447 8.48 24.76 3.82
C ILE A 447 9.68 24.13 3.13
N ALA A 448 9.45 23.11 2.30
CA ALA A 448 10.54 22.31 1.77
C ALA A 448 10.46 22.05 0.27
N ASP A 449 11.60 22.17 -0.41
CA ASP A 449 11.77 21.63 -1.75
C ASP A 449 11.81 20.10 -1.73
N GLN A 450 11.61 19.48 -2.89
CA GLN A 450 11.83 18.05 -3.03
C GLN A 450 13.33 17.76 -3.19
N PHE A 451 13.81 16.74 -2.47
CA PHE A 451 15.20 16.27 -2.54
C PHE A 451 15.37 14.81 -2.95
N SER A 452 14.30 14.00 -2.92
CA SER A 452 14.36 12.57 -3.24
C SER A 452 13.04 12.05 -3.80
N HIS A 453 13.07 10.87 -4.43
CA HIS A 453 11.86 10.16 -4.86
C HIS A 453 11.28 9.26 -3.76
N ASP A 454 11.90 9.19 -2.57
CA ASP A 454 11.42 8.34 -1.46
C ASP A 454 10.02 8.71 -1.00
N ASP A 455 9.69 9.99 -1.10
CA ASP A 455 8.39 10.59 -0.75
C ASP A 455 7.24 9.93 -1.52
N PHE A 456 7.49 9.45 -2.73
CA PHE A 456 6.53 8.69 -3.55
C PHE A 456 6.14 7.35 -2.90
N PHE A 457 7.09 6.69 -2.23
CA PHE A 457 6.89 5.35 -1.66
C PHE A 457 6.49 5.38 -0.19
N SER A 458 6.89 6.41 0.55
CA SER A 458 6.50 6.61 1.95
C SER A 458 5.15 7.32 2.08
N GLY A 459 4.76 8.09 1.07
CA GLY A 459 3.61 9.00 1.12
C GLY A 459 3.84 10.22 2.02
N ARG A 460 5.09 10.52 2.40
CA ARG A 460 5.46 11.62 3.31
C ARG A 460 6.63 12.43 2.77
N ALA A 461 6.68 13.71 3.12
CA ALA A 461 7.70 14.63 2.68
C ALA A 461 9.08 14.33 3.26
N LEU A 462 10.12 14.51 2.45
CA LEU A 462 11.53 14.45 2.85
C LEU A 462 11.92 13.13 3.52
N THR A 463 11.50 11.99 2.98
CA THR A 463 11.81 10.69 3.61
C THR A 463 13.16 10.09 3.22
N GLY A 464 13.84 10.68 2.24
CA GLY A 464 15.20 10.34 1.83
C GLY A 464 16.29 10.91 2.74
N ARG A 465 17.51 10.99 2.20
CA ARG A 465 18.73 11.42 2.91
C ARG A 465 18.62 12.83 3.48
N ALA A 466 18.17 13.79 2.67
CA ALA A 466 18.08 15.18 3.08
C ALA A 466 17.16 15.35 4.30
N GLY A 467 16.00 14.67 4.32
CA GLY A 467 15.12 14.78 5.48
C GLY A 467 15.56 14.01 6.71
N GLN A 468 16.40 12.97 6.57
CA GLN A 468 17.08 12.32 7.70
C GLN A 468 18.15 13.24 8.32
N ALA A 469 18.88 14.00 7.49
CA ALA A 469 19.80 15.03 7.97
C ALA A 469 19.04 16.20 8.65
N LEU A 470 17.92 16.63 8.05
CA LEU A 470 17.03 17.62 8.65
C LEU A 470 16.45 17.10 9.98
N GLN A 471 16.11 15.81 10.07
CA GLN A 471 15.54 15.23 11.27
C GLN A 471 16.48 15.35 12.48
N ALA A 472 17.80 15.22 12.28
CA ALA A 472 18.78 15.42 13.35
C ALA A 472 18.72 16.84 13.95
N GLN A 473 18.29 17.83 13.18
CA GLN A 473 18.05 19.20 13.64
C GLN A 473 16.65 19.33 14.26
N LEU A 474 15.63 18.78 13.59
CA LEU A 474 14.24 18.81 14.07
C LEU A 474 14.08 18.12 15.43
N ASN A 475 14.87 17.09 15.74
CA ASN A 475 14.84 16.43 17.07
C ASN A 475 15.19 17.37 18.23
N LYS A 476 15.80 18.53 17.95
CA LYS A 476 16.11 19.59 18.92
C LYS A 476 15.05 20.68 18.96
N LEU A 477 14.16 20.67 17.97
CA LEU A 477 13.03 21.58 17.83
C LEU A 477 11.79 20.83 18.33
N GLY A 478 10.79 21.56 18.82
CA GLY A 478 9.56 20.94 19.32
C GLY A 478 8.74 20.28 18.20
N THR A 479 7.42 20.40 18.29
CA THR A 479 6.51 19.91 17.25
C THR A 479 6.67 20.68 15.94
N TYR A 480 6.60 19.98 14.81
CA TYR A 480 6.78 20.57 13.49
C TYR A 480 5.78 20.03 12.47
N THR A 481 5.47 20.88 11.49
CA THR A 481 4.78 20.48 10.26
C THR A 481 5.69 20.73 9.07
N ILE A 482 5.87 19.76 8.19
CA ILE A 482 6.54 19.93 6.90
C ILE A 482 5.49 19.97 5.80
N ILE A 483 5.54 20.99 4.94
CA ILE A 483 4.76 21.11 3.70
C ILE A 483 5.73 21.35 2.55
N ARG A 484 5.64 20.54 1.49
CA ARG A 484 6.48 20.72 0.31
C ARG A 484 6.06 21.94 -0.50
N THR A 485 6.96 22.48 -1.31
CA THR A 485 6.65 23.59 -2.22
C THR A 485 5.63 23.21 -3.29
N VAL A 486 5.62 21.94 -3.71
CA VAL A 486 4.65 21.34 -4.65
C VAL A 486 4.31 19.89 -4.26
N PRO A 487 3.09 19.39 -4.57
CA PRO A 487 2.65 18.06 -4.21
C PRO A 487 2.95 16.97 -5.26
N VAL A 488 3.81 17.25 -6.23
CA VAL A 488 4.19 16.34 -7.33
C VAL A 488 5.71 16.19 -7.44
N ASP A 489 6.17 15.15 -8.11
CA ASP A 489 7.57 14.89 -8.41
C ASP A 489 8.05 15.83 -9.52
N THR A 490 9.03 16.66 -9.21
CA THR A 490 9.59 17.64 -10.16
C THR A 490 11.11 17.53 -10.29
N LEU A 491 11.72 16.50 -9.71
CA LEU A 491 13.18 16.35 -9.64
C LEU A 491 13.89 16.20 -10.99
N ASP A 492 13.16 15.87 -12.06
CA ASP A 492 13.71 15.81 -13.41
C ASP A 492 13.69 17.16 -14.15
N LEU A 493 12.96 18.16 -13.61
CA LEU A 493 12.90 19.50 -14.17
C LEU A 493 14.15 20.31 -13.78
N SER A 494 14.50 21.29 -14.63
CA SER A 494 15.53 22.27 -14.30
C SER A 494 15.15 23.09 -13.06
N SER A 495 16.13 23.70 -12.38
CA SER A 495 15.85 24.55 -11.22
C SER A 495 14.95 25.74 -11.54
N SER A 496 15.05 26.32 -12.75
CA SER A 496 14.16 27.40 -13.19
C SER A 496 12.72 26.90 -13.39
N ALA A 497 12.54 25.80 -14.12
CA ALA A 497 11.21 25.21 -14.36
C ALA A 497 10.53 24.79 -13.05
N ARG A 498 11.28 24.20 -12.09
CA ARG A 498 10.75 23.91 -10.74
C ARG A 498 10.29 25.17 -10.02
N SER A 499 11.06 26.26 -10.11
CA SER A 499 10.70 27.54 -9.51
C SER A 499 9.44 28.13 -10.13
N GLU A 500 9.31 28.07 -11.46
CA GLU A 500 8.13 28.53 -12.20
C GLU A 500 6.88 27.74 -11.78
N VAL A 501 6.95 26.40 -11.73
CA VAL A 501 5.83 25.57 -11.26
C VAL A 501 5.45 25.92 -9.82
N ALA A 502 6.43 26.04 -8.91
CA ALA A 502 6.15 26.29 -7.49
C ALA A 502 5.60 27.69 -7.20
N ASN A 503 5.89 28.67 -8.08
CA ASN A 503 5.41 30.06 -7.99
C ASN A 503 4.21 30.34 -8.91
N ASN A 504 3.70 29.35 -9.65
CA ASN A 504 2.49 29.50 -10.43
C ASN A 504 1.31 29.90 -9.51
N SER A 505 0.44 30.79 -9.98
CA SER A 505 -0.65 31.36 -9.18
C SER A 505 -1.64 30.32 -8.66
N ASP A 506 -1.95 29.28 -9.44
CA ASP A 506 -2.88 28.24 -9.03
C ASP A 506 -2.25 27.30 -7.99
N VAL A 507 -0.97 26.99 -8.18
CA VAL A 507 -0.17 26.22 -7.20
C VAL A 507 -0.06 26.96 -5.88
N GLU A 508 0.25 28.27 -5.92
CA GLU A 508 0.34 29.12 -4.74
C GLU A 508 -1.03 29.24 -4.04
N LYS A 509 -2.11 29.46 -4.80
CA LYS A 509 -3.47 29.52 -4.26
C LYS A 509 -3.86 28.23 -3.54
N GLY A 510 -3.57 27.07 -4.11
CA GLY A 510 -3.83 25.78 -3.47
C GLY A 510 -3.01 25.58 -2.19
N ARG A 511 -1.71 25.91 -2.23
CA ARG A 511 -0.81 25.87 -1.07
C ARG A 511 -1.27 26.81 0.05
N ASN A 512 -1.63 28.04 -0.27
CA ASN A 512 -2.05 29.03 0.71
C ASN A 512 -3.39 28.67 1.36
N LYS A 513 -4.32 28.04 0.65
CA LYS A 513 -5.56 27.48 1.24
C LYS A 513 -5.25 26.42 2.30
N VAL A 514 -4.31 25.53 2.01
CA VAL A 514 -3.84 24.49 2.95
C VAL A 514 -3.20 25.14 4.18
N LEU A 515 -2.25 26.05 3.98
CA LEU A 515 -1.54 26.73 5.06
C LEU A 515 -2.47 27.56 5.96
N SER A 516 -3.45 28.24 5.35
CA SER A 516 -4.47 29.01 6.10
C SER A 516 -5.33 28.10 6.98
N LEU A 517 -5.64 26.87 6.53
CA LEU A 517 -6.35 25.90 7.36
C LEU A 517 -5.48 25.43 8.54
N LEU A 518 -4.19 25.20 8.29
CA LEU A 518 -3.24 24.80 9.34
C LEU A 518 -3.02 25.90 10.39
N LYS A 519 -3.09 27.18 10.01
CA LYS A 519 -3.03 28.31 10.95
C LYS A 519 -4.00 28.15 12.13
N GLY A 520 -5.22 27.65 11.87
CA GLY A 520 -6.26 27.50 12.91
C GLY A 520 -5.98 26.41 13.95
N SER A 521 -5.14 25.44 13.63
CA SER A 521 -4.84 24.29 14.50
C SER A 521 -3.42 24.33 15.08
N ASN A 522 -2.64 25.37 14.76
CA ASN A 522 -1.22 25.45 15.08
C ASN A 522 -0.86 26.83 15.64
N SER A 523 0.28 26.92 16.31
CA SER A 523 0.79 28.17 16.88
C SER A 523 2.24 28.34 16.48
N TYR A 524 2.45 28.52 15.17
CA TYR A 524 3.78 28.59 14.58
C TYR A 524 4.54 29.79 15.13
N LYS A 525 5.70 29.53 15.73
CA LYS A 525 6.63 30.53 16.28
C LYS A 525 7.73 30.90 15.28
N LYS A 526 7.98 30.02 14.30
CA LYS A 526 8.98 30.24 13.24
C LYS A 526 8.67 29.42 11.99
N ILE A 527 9.29 29.83 10.89
CA ILE A 527 9.31 29.09 9.63
C ILE A 527 10.74 28.66 9.33
N ILE A 528 10.92 27.41 8.90
CA ILE A 528 12.18 26.91 8.36
C ILE A 528 11.98 26.66 6.86
N ALA A 529 12.75 27.32 6.03
CA ALA A 529 12.82 27.08 4.61
C ALA A 529 13.94 26.10 4.28
N VAL A 530 13.60 25.00 3.61
CA VAL A 530 14.56 23.95 3.22
C VAL A 530 14.63 23.86 1.70
N GLY A 531 15.69 24.43 1.12
CA GLY A 531 15.87 24.55 -0.33
C GLY A 531 15.65 25.97 -0.87
N LYS A 532 16.21 26.25 -2.05
CA LYS A 532 16.25 27.59 -2.65
C LYS A 532 14.87 28.13 -3.00
N ILE A 533 13.99 27.29 -3.56
CA ILE A 533 12.65 27.71 -3.95
C ILE A 533 11.80 27.90 -2.69
N ALA A 534 11.94 26.98 -1.73
CA ALA A 534 11.30 27.06 -0.43
C ALA A 534 11.64 28.36 0.33
N LYS A 535 12.86 28.89 0.21
CA LYS A 535 13.26 30.17 0.83
C LYS A 535 12.35 31.31 0.40
N GLY A 536 12.24 31.56 -0.90
CA GLY A 536 11.41 32.65 -1.42
C GLY A 536 9.93 32.47 -1.09
N ILE A 537 9.44 31.22 -1.10
CA ILE A 537 8.05 30.92 -0.72
C ILE A 537 7.82 31.17 0.77
N ALA A 538 8.73 30.75 1.65
CA ALA A 538 8.62 30.97 3.09
C ALA A 538 8.64 32.45 3.46
N GLU A 539 9.49 33.25 2.80
CA GLU A 539 9.54 34.71 2.97
C GLU A 539 8.21 35.35 2.57
N LYS A 540 7.61 34.95 1.43
CA LYS A 540 6.27 35.40 1.01
C LYS A 540 5.19 35.03 2.03
N ILE A 541 5.20 33.78 2.52
CA ILE A 541 4.24 33.27 3.52
C ILE A 541 4.32 34.08 4.82
N ALA A 542 5.54 34.37 5.30
CA ALA A 542 5.78 35.17 6.49
C ALA A 542 5.30 36.61 6.31
N ALA A 543 5.66 37.25 5.19
CA ALA A 543 5.28 38.63 4.89
C ALA A 543 3.77 38.80 4.75
N ALA A 544 3.10 37.83 4.10
CA ALA A 544 1.65 37.83 3.89
C ALA A 544 0.86 37.29 5.09
N LYS A 545 1.51 36.91 6.21
CA LYS A 545 0.85 36.47 7.45
C LYS A 545 -0.12 35.29 7.25
N VAL A 546 0.20 34.41 6.31
CA VAL A 546 -0.66 33.28 5.90
C VAL A 546 -0.86 32.30 7.05
N VAL A 547 0.17 32.12 7.90
CA VAL A 547 0.21 31.08 8.94
C VAL A 547 0.28 31.61 10.37
N SER A 548 0.34 32.94 10.54
CA SER A 548 0.33 33.63 11.84
C SER A 548 -0.08 35.08 11.64
N ASP A 549 -0.72 35.71 12.62
CA ASP A 549 -1.00 37.16 12.61
C ASP A 549 0.25 38.01 12.91
N GLN A 550 1.29 37.36 13.42
CA GLN A 550 2.61 37.93 13.67
C GLN A 550 3.55 37.65 12.49
N THR A 551 4.51 38.54 12.27
CA THR A 551 5.61 38.29 11.34
C THR A 551 6.52 37.22 11.96
N LEU A 552 6.71 36.11 11.25
CA LEU A 552 7.56 35.01 11.71
C LEU A 552 8.96 35.13 11.12
N ASN A 553 9.98 34.77 11.91
CA ASN A 553 11.34 34.61 11.42
C ASN A 553 11.44 33.40 10.48
N VAL A 554 12.15 33.59 9.36
CA VAL A 554 12.46 32.52 8.39
C VAL A 554 13.91 32.11 8.56
N GLU A 555 14.12 30.87 9.03
CA GLU A 555 15.43 30.22 9.05
C GLU A 555 15.65 29.49 7.72
N TYR A 556 16.84 29.60 7.13
CA TYR A 556 17.13 29.03 5.81
C TYR A 556 18.17 27.92 5.87
N ILE A 557 17.82 26.77 5.29
CA ILE A 557 18.70 25.62 5.10
C ILE A 557 18.72 25.31 3.61
N GLU A 558 19.84 25.60 2.93
CA GLU A 558 19.95 25.36 1.48
C GLU A 558 19.86 23.86 1.15
N ASN A 559 20.72 23.05 1.79
CA ASN A 559 20.79 21.62 1.61
C ASN A 559 21.04 20.95 2.96
N PRO A 560 20.05 20.23 3.54
CA PRO A 560 20.27 19.48 4.76
C PRO A 560 21.42 18.49 4.60
N SER A 561 22.42 18.61 5.47
CA SER A 561 23.62 17.78 5.46
C SER A 561 24.07 17.47 6.89
N GLY A 562 25.01 16.54 7.04
CA GLY A 562 25.52 16.10 8.33
C GLY A 562 25.04 14.70 8.73
N SER A 563 25.01 14.45 10.04
CA SER A 563 24.58 13.18 10.63
C SER A 563 23.13 12.88 10.27
N LEU A 564 22.88 11.63 9.86
CA LEU A 564 21.53 11.16 9.58
C LEU A 564 20.90 10.68 10.86
N SER A 565 19.63 11.04 11.09
CA SER A 565 18.82 10.44 12.15
C SER A 565 17.60 9.73 11.55
N ILE A 566 17.12 8.71 12.25
CA ILE A 566 15.89 8.00 11.89
C ILE A 566 14.73 9.00 11.87
N ILE A 567 13.93 8.97 10.81
CA ILE A 567 12.64 9.65 10.80
C ILE A 567 11.73 8.98 11.82
N PRO A 568 11.14 9.74 12.78
CA PRO A 568 10.27 9.20 13.81
C PRO A 568 9.16 8.35 13.21
N ARG A 569 8.76 7.31 13.95
CA ARG A 569 7.68 6.45 13.49
C ARG A 569 6.36 7.23 13.42
N ALA A 570 6.12 8.14 14.36
CA ALA A 570 5.07 9.16 14.36
C ALA A 570 4.86 9.90 13.02
N ASP A 571 5.92 10.04 12.23
CA ASP A 571 5.93 10.80 10.97
C ASP A 571 5.64 9.93 9.75
N LEU A 572 5.57 8.61 9.93
CA LEU A 572 5.44 7.64 8.86
C LEU A 572 4.17 6.79 9.04
N PRO A 573 3.42 6.49 7.96
CA PRO A 573 2.24 5.64 8.02
C PRO A 573 2.49 4.31 8.71
N ALA A 574 1.45 3.78 9.36
CA ALA A 574 1.46 2.44 9.93
C ALA A 574 1.98 1.40 8.91
N HIS A 575 2.86 0.52 9.40
CA HIS A 575 3.52 -0.55 8.63
C HIS A 575 4.48 -0.08 7.53
N THR A 576 4.79 1.21 7.47
CA THR A 576 5.97 1.65 6.71
C THR A 576 7.19 0.88 7.20
N ARG A 577 7.96 0.34 6.26
CA ARG A 577 9.11 -0.53 6.53
C ARG A 577 10.11 0.19 7.43
N TRP A 578 10.72 -0.49 8.39
CA TRP A 578 11.70 0.14 9.29
C TRP A 578 12.91 0.72 8.57
N TRP A 579 13.33 0.12 7.46
CA TRP A 579 14.43 0.66 6.68
C TRP A 579 14.06 1.93 5.86
N MET A 580 12.76 2.23 5.70
CA MET A 580 12.30 3.45 5.03
C MET A 580 12.34 4.61 6.02
N GLY A 581 12.98 5.72 5.65
CA GLY A 581 13.27 6.84 6.56
C GLY A 581 14.51 6.64 7.44
N THR A 582 15.32 5.61 7.18
CA THR A 582 16.55 5.31 7.97
C THR A 582 17.75 4.96 7.10
N SER A 583 17.58 4.96 5.78
CA SER A 583 18.54 4.41 4.82
C SER A 583 18.87 5.37 3.69
N GLY A 584 18.79 6.69 3.94
CA GLY A 584 18.99 7.71 2.90
C GLY A 584 17.98 7.55 1.77
N ASP A 585 18.35 8.00 0.56
CA ASP A 585 17.47 7.87 -0.61
C ASP A 585 17.41 6.40 -1.05
N ARG A 586 16.23 5.83 -1.24
CA ARG A 586 15.99 4.43 -1.66
C ARG A 586 15.14 4.32 -2.91
N ALA A 587 14.75 5.43 -3.51
CA ALA A 587 13.93 5.44 -4.71
C ALA A 587 14.61 6.14 -5.89
N ALA A 588 14.30 5.67 -7.09
CA ALA A 588 14.78 6.24 -8.34
C ALA A 588 13.65 6.31 -9.37
N ARG A 589 13.69 7.34 -10.20
CA ARG A 589 12.82 7.48 -11.37
C ARG A 589 13.46 6.79 -12.57
N GLY A 590 12.62 6.15 -13.37
CA GLY A 590 13.05 5.47 -14.59
C GLY A 590 13.47 6.48 -15.66
N TYR A 591 14.44 6.12 -16.49
CA TYR A 591 14.87 6.95 -17.63
C TYR A 591 15.21 6.10 -18.86
N ARG A 592 15.25 6.75 -20.02
CA ARG A 592 15.74 6.21 -21.29
C ARG A 592 17.06 6.90 -21.68
N GLY A 593 17.83 6.26 -22.57
CA GLY A 593 19.11 6.80 -23.04
C GLY A 593 20.32 6.27 -22.27
N SER A 594 21.41 7.04 -22.29
CA SER A 594 22.66 6.74 -21.57
C SER A 594 22.65 7.41 -20.18
N SER A 595 23.60 7.07 -19.32
CA SER A 595 23.76 7.73 -18.01
C SER A 595 24.06 9.23 -18.12
N ASN A 596 24.66 9.66 -19.24
CA ASN A 596 25.09 11.04 -19.47
C ASN A 596 24.04 11.85 -20.24
N ASN A 597 23.07 11.17 -20.86
CA ASN A 597 21.97 11.80 -21.59
C ASN A 597 20.67 11.08 -21.24
N LYS A 598 20.19 11.34 -20.02
CA LYS A 598 18.99 10.71 -19.46
C LYS A 598 17.75 11.48 -19.92
N VAL A 599 16.79 10.74 -20.44
CA VAL A 599 15.42 11.23 -20.64
C VAL A 599 14.54 10.54 -19.60
N TYR A 600 14.22 11.25 -18.52
CA TYR A 600 13.41 10.70 -17.44
C TYR A 600 11.99 10.37 -17.92
N SER A 601 11.43 9.30 -17.38
CA SER A 601 10.07 8.85 -17.67
C SER A 601 9.16 9.21 -16.51
N GLY A 602 8.03 9.86 -16.83
CA GLY A 602 6.89 10.06 -15.93
C GLY A 602 6.19 8.81 -15.45
N ASP A 603 6.53 7.65 -16.02
CA ASP A 603 5.70 6.45 -15.91
C ASP A 603 6.26 5.40 -14.99
N TYR A 604 7.51 5.53 -14.53
CA TYR A 604 8.21 4.44 -13.87
C TYR A 604 9.03 4.93 -12.67
N TYR A 605 8.79 4.35 -11.51
CA TYR A 605 9.56 4.57 -10.28
C TYR A 605 9.98 3.23 -9.70
N LYS A 606 11.11 3.18 -9.01
CA LYS A 606 11.61 1.95 -8.36
C LYS A 606 12.12 2.25 -6.96
N VAL A 607 11.79 1.38 -6.02
CA VAL A 607 12.28 1.40 -4.65
C VAL A 607 13.20 0.21 -4.38
N TYR A 608 14.23 0.45 -3.56
CA TYR A 608 15.30 -0.47 -3.25
C TYR A 608 15.37 -0.72 -1.74
N ALA A 609 15.26 -1.98 -1.31
CA ALA A 609 15.61 -2.35 0.05
C ALA A 609 17.13 -2.20 0.24
N PRO A 610 17.61 -1.55 1.33
CA PRO A 610 19.03 -1.25 1.51
C PRO A 610 19.85 -2.52 1.80
N ARG A 611 21.12 -2.49 1.39
CA ARG A 611 22.02 -3.66 1.50
C ARG A 611 22.10 -4.21 2.92
N TRP A 612 22.26 -3.36 3.94
CA TRP A 612 22.32 -3.79 5.34
C TRP A 612 21.05 -4.54 5.77
N ALA A 613 19.88 -4.04 5.37
CA ALA A 613 18.61 -4.70 5.66
C ALA A 613 18.57 -6.07 4.97
N THR A 614 18.96 -6.16 3.69
CA THR A 614 18.97 -7.42 2.93
C THR A 614 19.97 -8.46 3.44
N LYS A 615 21.03 -8.03 4.14
CA LYS A 615 22.06 -8.88 4.76
C LYS A 615 21.77 -9.20 6.22
N THR A 616 20.75 -8.59 6.82
CA THR A 616 20.39 -8.84 8.22
C THR A 616 20.01 -10.31 8.39
N LYS A 617 20.67 -10.99 9.32
CA LYS A 617 20.37 -12.40 9.65
C LYS A 617 19.03 -12.49 10.38
N ALA A 618 18.39 -13.66 10.31
CA ALA A 618 17.26 -13.93 11.19
C ALA A 618 17.77 -13.95 12.64
N GLY A 619 16.99 -13.39 13.56
CA GLY A 619 17.29 -13.49 14.99
C GLY A 619 17.09 -14.91 15.50
N SER A 620 17.47 -15.16 16.76
CA SER A 620 17.19 -16.43 17.43
C SER A 620 15.68 -16.65 17.63
N LEU A 621 15.27 -17.92 17.73
CA LEU A 621 13.90 -18.28 18.09
C LEU A 621 13.61 -17.86 19.54
N THR A 622 12.37 -17.42 19.82
CA THR A 622 11.86 -17.24 21.19
C THR A 622 11.58 -18.60 21.87
N PRO A 623 11.32 -18.64 23.19
CA PRO A 623 10.88 -19.87 23.86
C PRO A 623 9.64 -20.51 23.20
N ASP A 624 8.61 -19.73 22.90
CA ASP A 624 7.36 -20.23 22.29
C ASP A 624 7.59 -20.77 20.87
N GLU A 625 8.42 -20.08 20.09
CA GLU A 625 8.81 -20.54 18.75
C GLU A 625 9.60 -21.86 18.82
N ARG A 626 10.47 -22.04 19.82
CA ARG A 626 11.18 -23.32 20.04
C ARG A 626 10.21 -24.43 20.43
N THR A 627 9.24 -24.15 21.31
CA THR A 627 8.17 -25.09 21.67
C THR A 627 7.40 -25.53 20.44
N SER A 628 7.02 -24.59 19.57
CA SER A 628 6.33 -24.90 18.32
C SER A 628 7.20 -25.72 17.36
N VAL A 629 8.51 -25.44 17.25
CA VAL A 629 9.44 -26.30 16.48
C VAL A 629 9.53 -27.71 17.07
N ASN A 630 9.45 -27.88 18.39
CA ASN A 630 9.43 -29.20 19.00
C ASN A 630 8.11 -29.94 18.69
N ASN A 631 6.98 -29.23 18.66
CA ASN A 631 5.70 -29.81 18.21
C ASN A 631 5.78 -30.28 16.75
N PHE A 632 6.41 -29.49 15.86
CA PHE A 632 6.68 -29.91 14.49
C PHE A 632 7.48 -31.21 14.44
N LYS A 633 8.59 -31.31 15.21
CA LYS A 633 9.42 -32.53 15.24
C LYS A 633 8.62 -33.76 15.70
N LYS A 634 7.74 -33.59 16.68
CA LYS A 634 6.86 -34.68 17.18
C LYS A 634 5.83 -35.15 16.14
N SER A 635 5.50 -34.33 15.14
CA SER A 635 4.55 -34.71 14.06
C SER A 635 5.10 -35.74 13.07
N GLY A 636 6.42 -35.98 13.04
CA GLY A 636 7.07 -36.95 12.15
C GLY A 636 7.32 -36.48 10.71
N LEU A 637 7.25 -35.17 10.43
CA LEU A 637 7.36 -34.55 9.09
C LEU A 637 8.78 -34.16 8.59
#